data_AF-A0A427BC09-F1
#
_entry.id   AF-A0A427BC09-F1
#
_cell.length_a   1.000
_cell.length_b   1.000
_cell.length_c   1.000
_cell.angle_alpha   90.00
_cell.angle_beta   90.00
_cell.angle_gamma   90.00
#
_symmetry.space_group_name_H-M   'P 1'
#
loop_
_entity.id
_entity.type
_entity.pdbx_description
1 polymer ?
#
loop_
_entity_poly.entity_id
_entity_poly.type
_entity_poly.pdbx_seq_one_letter_code
_entity_poly.pdbx_strand_id
1 'polypeptide(L)'
;MTEGCKWVEMFEDVRLVIFCVALSDYDQLASTANDSSKPLQNKMIQSKELFEATYDLFEEKINRAPLSSCEWLKEFRPVRTHQSNQSLALQAYYYIGMKFKDLYFSLTNRKLFVCQARARDSPTVDGAFKYMREVLKWADENEENYFVEDSFYSTTELSSSPFIRQA
;
A
#
# COMPACT_ATOMS: atom_id res chain seq x y z
N MET A 1 -24.82 -4.33 -0.08
CA MET A 1 -23.71 -4.25 -1.05
C MET A 1 -23.47 -2.79 -1.35
N THR A 2 -22.32 -2.26 -0.97
CA THR A 2 -21.92 -0.85 -1.15
C THR A 2 -21.65 -0.57 -2.64
N GLU A 3 -22.00 0.62 -3.12
CA GLU A 3 -21.91 1.02 -4.54
C GLU A 3 -20.50 0.97 -5.15
N GLY A 4 -19.45 0.77 -4.33
CA GLY A 4 -18.05 0.80 -4.75
C GLY A 4 -17.52 -0.48 -5.44
N CYS A 5 -18.23 -1.60 -5.41
CA CYS A 5 -17.72 -2.88 -5.94
C CYS A 5 -18.14 -3.18 -7.39
N LYS A 6 -19.00 -2.36 -8.00
CA LYS A 6 -19.54 -2.63 -9.35
C LYS A 6 -18.47 -2.63 -10.46
N TRP A 7 -17.37 -1.91 -10.24
CA TRP A 7 -16.29 -1.79 -11.22
C TRP A 7 -15.28 -2.93 -11.14
N VAL A 8 -15.23 -3.64 -10.01
CA VAL A 8 -14.25 -4.71 -9.78
C VAL A 8 -14.50 -5.89 -10.72
N GLU A 9 -15.76 -6.15 -11.05
CA GLU A 9 -16.18 -7.21 -11.98
C GLU A 9 -15.80 -6.92 -13.45
N MET A 10 -15.39 -5.69 -13.77
CA MET A 10 -15.00 -5.28 -15.13
C MET A 10 -13.48 -5.35 -15.37
N PHE A 11 -12.70 -5.74 -14.35
CA PHE A 11 -11.24 -5.78 -14.44
C PHE A 11 -10.75 -7.13 -14.94
N GLU A 12 -10.43 -7.19 -16.24
CA GLU A 12 -9.64 -8.29 -16.84
C GLU A 12 -8.17 -7.88 -16.94
N ASP A 13 -7.26 -8.84 -16.76
CA ASP A 13 -5.80 -8.70 -16.95
C ASP A 13 -5.13 -7.54 -16.19
N VAL A 14 -5.67 -7.15 -15.03
CA VAL A 14 -5.08 -6.08 -14.21
C VAL A 14 -3.78 -6.56 -13.55
N ARG A 15 -2.67 -5.94 -13.99
CA ARG A 15 -1.33 -6.20 -13.46
C ARG A 15 -1.03 -5.48 -12.14
N LEU A 16 -1.68 -4.34 -11.89
CA LEU A 16 -1.45 -3.51 -10.70
C LEU A 16 -2.73 -2.80 -10.27
N VAL A 17 -3.05 -2.87 -8.98
CA VAL A 17 -4.09 -2.05 -8.34
C VAL A 17 -3.43 -1.10 -7.35
N ILE A 18 -3.69 0.20 -7.49
CA ILE A 18 -3.15 1.22 -6.59
C ILE A 18 -4.27 1.67 -5.64
N PHE A 19 -4.08 1.43 -4.34
CA PHE A 19 -4.97 1.91 -3.30
C PHE A 19 -4.35 3.11 -2.59
N CYS A 20 -5.00 4.27 -2.66
CA CYS A 20 -4.53 5.50 -2.03
C CYS A 20 -5.16 5.67 -0.64
N VAL A 21 -4.31 5.90 0.37
CA VAL A 21 -4.74 6.16 1.74
C VAL A 21 -4.22 7.53 2.17
N ALA A 22 -5.12 8.41 2.59
CA ALA A 22 -4.74 9.67 3.20
C ALA A 22 -4.31 9.43 4.65
N LEU A 23 -3.01 9.60 4.92
CA LEU A 23 -2.46 9.40 6.27
C LEU A 23 -3.05 10.37 7.30
N SER A 24 -3.59 11.52 6.88
CA SER A 24 -4.18 12.55 7.74
C SER A 24 -5.51 12.16 8.38
N ASP A 25 -6.14 11.06 7.97
CA ASP A 25 -7.54 10.79 8.28
C ASP A 25 -7.71 9.89 9.52
N TYR A 26 -6.62 9.55 10.22
CA TYR A 26 -6.63 8.57 11.33
C TYR A 26 -7.51 8.93 12.53
N ASP A 27 -7.81 10.20 12.76
CA ASP A 27 -8.67 10.71 13.83
C ASP A 27 -9.99 11.31 13.29
N GLN A 28 -10.21 11.24 11.97
CA GLN A 28 -11.43 11.74 11.35
C GLN A 28 -12.49 10.64 11.41
N LEU A 29 -13.61 10.95 12.05
CA LEU A 29 -14.81 10.12 11.96
C LEU A 29 -15.50 10.46 10.64
N ALA A 30 -15.66 9.46 9.77
CA ALA A 30 -16.47 9.61 8.58
C ALA A 30 -17.89 10.01 9.01
N SER A 31 -18.31 11.23 8.67
CA SER A 31 -19.70 11.64 8.86
C SER A 31 -20.55 10.78 7.93
N THR A 32 -21.18 9.74 8.46
CA THR A 32 -22.34 9.13 7.79
C THR A 32 -23.32 10.25 7.57
N ALA A 33 -23.59 10.55 6.29
CA ALA A 33 -24.37 11.68 5.83
C ALA A 33 -25.63 11.89 6.70
N ASN A 34 -25.57 12.88 7.61
CA ASN A 34 -26.69 13.57 8.24
C ASN A 34 -26.16 14.39 9.42
N ASP A 35 -25.56 15.54 9.13
CA ASP A 35 -25.40 16.57 10.15
C ASP A 35 -25.98 17.88 9.62
N SER A 36 -27.26 18.08 9.94
CA SER A 36 -28.15 19.14 9.42
C SER A 36 -27.89 20.52 10.05
N SER A 37 -26.77 20.69 10.76
CA SER A 37 -26.47 21.89 11.55
C SER A 37 -25.36 22.78 10.96
N LYS A 38 -24.74 22.44 9.82
CA LYS A 38 -23.68 23.28 9.25
C LYS A 38 -24.27 24.37 8.33
N PRO A 39 -23.86 25.64 8.46
CA PRO A 39 -24.31 26.71 7.57
C PRO A 39 -23.94 26.39 6.12
N LEU A 40 -24.83 26.75 5.19
CA LEU A 40 -24.63 26.57 3.75
C LEU A 40 -23.38 27.35 3.30
N GLN A 41 -22.26 26.65 3.14
CA GLN A 41 -21.01 27.23 2.65
C GLN A 41 -20.95 27.06 1.12
N ASN A 42 -20.39 28.06 0.41
CA ASN A 42 -20.22 27.99 -1.03
C ASN A 42 -19.32 26.79 -1.39
N LYS A 43 -19.79 25.91 -2.29
CA LYS A 43 -19.08 24.69 -2.72
C LYS A 43 -17.68 24.98 -3.29
N MET A 44 -17.46 26.12 -3.95
CA MET A 44 -16.15 26.53 -4.43
C MET A 44 -15.21 26.93 -3.29
N ILE A 45 -15.73 27.55 -2.23
CA ILE A 45 -14.94 27.95 -1.05
C ILE A 45 -14.61 26.72 -0.21
N GLN A 46 -15.58 25.83 0.01
CA GLN A 46 -15.35 24.55 0.69
C GLN A 46 -14.34 23.69 -0.07
N SER A 47 -14.44 23.64 -1.40
CA SER A 47 -13.45 22.97 -2.24
C SER A 47 -12.09 23.63 -2.06
N LYS A 48 -11.98 24.96 -2.19
CA LYS A 48 -10.72 25.68 -1.98
C LYS A 48 -10.09 25.43 -0.60
N GLU A 49 -10.86 25.47 0.48
CA GLU A 49 -10.38 25.22 1.85
C GLU A 49 -9.93 23.77 2.05
N LEU A 50 -10.67 22.78 1.53
CA LEU A 50 -10.21 21.39 1.49
C LEU A 50 -8.91 21.24 0.71
N PHE A 51 -8.77 22.00 -0.38
CA PHE A 51 -7.60 22.00 -1.23
C PHE A 51 -6.40 22.68 -0.56
N GLU A 52 -6.56 23.79 0.15
CA GLU A 52 -5.47 24.49 0.84
C GLU A 52 -5.04 23.77 2.12
N ALA A 53 -5.98 23.13 2.84
CA ALA A 53 -5.68 22.36 4.03
C ALA A 53 -4.84 21.11 3.75
N THR A 54 -4.88 20.51 2.55
CA THR A 54 -4.29 19.18 2.31
C THR A 54 -2.77 19.10 2.27
N TYR A 55 -2.04 20.23 2.29
CA TYR A 55 -0.65 20.24 1.84
C TYR A 55 0.42 19.76 2.84
N ASP A 56 0.20 19.86 4.16
CA ASP A 56 1.15 19.36 5.19
C ASP A 56 0.45 18.77 6.43
N LEU A 57 -0.80 18.31 6.27
CA LEU A 57 -1.64 17.87 7.40
C LEU A 57 -1.00 16.78 8.23
N PHE A 58 -0.45 15.73 7.62
CA PHE A 58 -0.02 14.60 8.42
C PHE A 58 1.15 14.93 9.34
N GLU A 59 2.16 15.65 8.83
CA GLU A 59 3.35 16.01 9.60
C GLU A 59 3.06 17.06 10.68
N GLU A 60 2.20 18.04 10.41
CA GLU A 60 1.76 18.98 11.44
C GLU A 60 0.84 18.31 12.46
N LYS A 61 -0.11 17.50 11.99
CA LYS A 61 -1.15 16.89 12.82
C LYS A 61 -0.62 15.81 13.75
N ILE A 62 0.33 14.99 13.30
CA ILE A 62 0.93 13.94 14.16
C ILE A 62 1.64 14.51 15.39
N ASN A 63 2.07 15.77 15.33
CA ASN A 63 2.64 16.48 16.46
C ASN A 63 1.57 17.01 17.44
N ARG A 64 0.31 17.15 17.00
CA ARG A 64 -0.81 17.68 17.80
C ARG A 64 -1.77 16.61 18.30
N ALA A 65 -2.02 15.59 17.47
CA ALA A 65 -2.89 14.47 17.75
C ALA A 65 -2.08 13.16 17.64
N PRO A 66 -2.12 12.27 18.64
CA PRO A 66 -1.40 11.01 18.57
C PRO A 66 -2.12 10.02 17.65
N LEU A 67 -1.37 9.12 16.99
CA LEU A 67 -1.97 8.00 16.25
C LEU A 67 -2.89 7.13 17.11
N SER A 68 -2.69 7.13 18.43
CA SER A 68 -3.51 6.34 19.36
C SER A 68 -4.98 6.75 19.42
N SER A 69 -5.36 7.89 18.81
CA SER A 69 -6.76 8.24 18.58
C SER A 69 -7.48 7.24 17.66
N CYS A 70 -6.73 6.52 16.82
CA CYS A 70 -7.24 5.39 16.04
C CYS A 70 -7.01 4.09 16.81
N GLU A 71 -8.08 3.33 17.10
CA GLU A 71 -7.97 2.07 17.85
C GLU A 71 -7.04 1.05 17.16
N TRP A 72 -7.01 1.04 15.82
CA TRP A 72 -6.16 0.16 15.04
C TRP A 72 -4.67 0.51 15.16
N LEU A 73 -4.33 1.76 15.50
CA LEU A 73 -2.97 2.29 15.57
C LEU A 73 -2.50 2.59 17.00
N LYS A 74 -3.25 2.17 18.02
CA LYS A 74 -3.01 2.47 19.45
C LYS A 74 -1.66 2.03 20.01
N GLU A 75 -0.99 1.07 19.35
CA GLU A 75 0.28 0.51 19.80
C GLU A 75 1.50 1.28 19.28
N PHE A 76 1.29 2.34 18.48
CA PHE A 76 2.39 3.17 17.99
C PHE A 76 3.15 3.83 19.14
N ARG A 77 4.46 3.54 19.23
CA ARG A 77 5.38 4.15 20.19
C ARG A 77 6.57 4.74 19.44
N PRO A 78 6.64 6.08 19.28
CA PRO A 78 7.75 6.70 18.57
C PRO A 78 9.06 6.55 19.34
N VAL A 79 10.15 6.26 18.61
CA VAL A 79 11.49 6.13 19.19
C VAL A 79 12.15 7.50 19.18
N ARG A 80 12.54 7.99 20.36
CA ARG A 80 13.36 9.19 20.50
C ARG A 80 14.83 8.80 20.38
N THR A 81 15.40 8.95 19.20
CA THR A 81 16.83 8.76 19.00
C THR A 81 17.56 10.07 19.26
N HIS A 82 18.60 10.07 20.09
CA HIS A 82 19.47 11.23 20.30
C HIS A 82 20.26 11.65 19.04
N GLN A 83 20.26 10.83 17.97
CA GLN A 83 21.10 10.99 16.78
C GLN A 83 20.38 10.77 15.42
N SER A 84 19.11 10.35 15.38
CA SER A 84 18.39 10.19 14.11
C SER A 84 17.46 11.37 13.84
N ASN A 85 17.62 11.98 12.67
CA ASN A 85 16.79 13.07 12.16
C ASN A 85 15.43 12.57 11.60
N GLN A 86 14.99 11.35 11.97
CA GLN A 86 13.72 10.83 11.44
C GLN A 86 12.55 11.54 12.11
N SER A 87 11.77 12.29 11.31
CA SER A 87 10.60 13.00 11.81
C SER A 87 9.56 12.01 12.36
N LEU A 88 8.76 12.47 13.33
CA LEU A 88 7.65 11.69 13.89
C LEU A 88 6.71 11.20 12.78
N ALA A 89 6.49 12.02 11.76
CA ALA A 89 5.70 11.69 10.59
C ALA A 89 6.28 10.51 9.80
N LEU A 90 7.61 10.46 9.62
CA LEU A 90 8.26 9.34 8.94
C LEU A 90 8.12 8.03 9.73
N GLN A 91 8.31 8.07 11.05
CA GLN A 91 8.10 6.90 11.91
C GLN A 91 6.64 6.41 11.86
N ALA A 92 5.69 7.35 11.90
CA ALA A 92 4.27 7.08 11.81
C ALA A 92 3.89 6.47 10.44
N TYR A 93 4.45 6.98 9.34
CA TYR A 93 4.28 6.42 8.00
C TYR A 93 4.73 4.95 7.95
N TYR A 94 5.93 4.63 8.45
CA TYR A 94 6.41 3.25 8.44
C TYR A 94 5.55 2.32 9.29
N TYR A 95 5.09 2.78 10.45
CA TYR A 95 4.20 2.01 11.30
C TYR A 95 2.87 1.71 10.61
N ILE A 96 2.22 2.73 10.03
CA ILE A 96 0.96 2.56 9.29
C ILE A 96 1.17 1.60 8.11
N GLY A 97 2.24 1.81 7.33
CA GLY A 97 2.59 0.93 6.22
C GLY A 97 2.80 -0.53 6.64
N MET A 98 3.40 -0.77 7.80
CA MET A 98 3.54 -2.11 8.38
C MET A 98 2.17 -2.71 8.75
N LYS A 99 1.29 -1.96 9.43
CA LYS A 99 -0.07 -2.43 9.78
C LYS A 99 -0.89 -2.83 8.56
N PHE A 100 -0.79 -2.06 7.46
CA PHE A 100 -1.44 -2.42 6.19
C PHE A 100 -0.83 -3.66 5.53
N LYS A 101 0.50 -3.81 5.58
CA LYS A 101 1.17 -5.00 5.05
C LYS A 101 0.75 -6.27 5.80
N ASP A 102 0.73 -6.21 7.13
CA ASP A 102 0.31 -7.33 7.97
C ASP A 102 -1.15 -7.71 7.72
N LEU A 103 -2.03 -6.71 7.66
CA LEU A 103 -3.45 -6.93 7.36
C LEU A 103 -3.62 -7.58 5.98
N TYR A 104 -2.99 -7.03 4.94
CA TYR A 104 -3.11 -7.57 3.58
C TYR A 104 -2.56 -9.00 3.49
N PHE A 105 -1.41 -9.27 4.12
CA PHE A 105 -0.84 -10.61 4.18
C PHE A 105 -1.77 -11.59 4.91
N SER A 106 -2.37 -11.18 6.04
CA SER A 106 -3.31 -12.03 6.78
C SER A 106 -4.56 -12.40 5.98
N LEU A 107 -5.01 -11.53 5.08
CA LEU A 107 -6.22 -11.73 4.27
C LEU A 107 -5.97 -12.47 2.96
N THR A 108 -4.78 -12.32 2.37
CA THR A 108 -4.52 -12.75 0.99
C THR A 108 -3.33 -13.70 0.86
N ASN A 109 -2.50 -13.81 1.89
CA ASN A 109 -1.20 -14.47 1.86
C ASN A 109 -0.25 -13.92 0.76
N ARG A 110 -0.45 -12.67 0.34
CA ARG A 110 0.35 -11.98 -0.68
C ARG A 110 1.09 -10.77 -0.08
N LYS A 111 2.14 -10.33 -0.76
CA LYS A 111 2.95 -9.18 -0.35
C LYS A 111 2.29 -7.86 -0.79
N LEU A 112 2.15 -6.92 0.14
CA LEU A 112 1.76 -5.54 -0.17
C LEU A 112 3.00 -4.66 -0.31
N PHE A 113 3.04 -3.86 -1.38
CA PHE A 113 4.06 -2.84 -1.61
C PHE A 113 3.49 -1.47 -1.25
N VAL A 114 4.28 -0.65 -0.55
CA VAL A 114 3.84 0.63 0.00
C VAL A 114 4.89 1.68 -0.31
N CYS A 115 4.47 2.80 -0.87
CA CYS A 115 5.28 3.99 -1.08
C CYS A 115 4.55 5.23 -0.57
N GLN A 116 5.31 6.19 -0.04
CA GLN A 116 4.78 7.50 0.33
C GLN A 116 4.81 8.40 -0.91
N ALA A 117 3.72 9.14 -1.14
CA ALA A 117 3.68 10.16 -2.18
C ALA A 117 2.87 11.37 -1.68
N ARG A 118 3.28 12.56 -2.10
CA ARG A 118 2.48 13.78 -1.96
C ARG A 118 1.80 14.01 -3.30
N ALA A 119 0.49 13.82 -3.36
CA ALA A 119 -0.27 13.77 -4.62
C ALA A 119 -0.11 15.00 -5.53
N ARG A 120 0.28 16.16 -4.97
CA ARG A 120 0.48 17.41 -5.71
C ARG A 120 1.95 17.78 -5.93
N ASP A 121 2.87 16.97 -5.46
CA ASP A 121 4.30 17.15 -5.63
C ASP A 121 4.82 16.16 -6.69
N SER A 122 4.90 16.65 -7.93
CA SER A 122 5.25 15.84 -9.11
C SER A 122 6.48 14.95 -8.89
N PRO A 123 7.63 15.46 -8.36
CA PRO A 123 8.78 14.62 -8.02
C PRO A 123 8.45 13.38 -7.18
N THR A 124 7.58 13.49 -6.18
CA THR A 124 7.22 12.34 -5.32
C THR A 124 6.30 11.37 -6.03
N VAL A 125 5.38 11.88 -6.85
CA VAL A 125 4.50 11.07 -7.69
C VAL A 125 5.32 10.29 -8.72
N ASP A 126 6.27 10.95 -9.38
CA ASP A 126 7.19 10.32 -10.33
C ASP A 126 8.05 9.25 -9.65
N GLY A 127 8.50 9.50 -8.42
CA GLY A 127 9.20 8.52 -7.59
C GLY A 127 8.34 7.29 -7.28
N ALA A 128 7.07 7.49 -6.94
CA ALA A 128 6.13 6.40 -6.70
C ALA A 128 5.90 5.55 -7.95
N PHE A 129 5.69 6.16 -9.12
CA PHE A 129 5.54 5.40 -10.37
C PHE A 129 6.81 4.65 -10.78
N LYS A 130 8.00 5.23 -10.54
CA LYS A 130 9.26 4.50 -10.72
C LYS A 130 9.31 3.26 -9.84
N TYR A 131 8.99 3.40 -8.56
CA TYR A 131 8.92 2.28 -7.63
C TYR A 131 7.93 1.20 -8.09
N MET A 132 6.73 1.58 -8.54
CA MET A 132 5.72 0.64 -9.04
C MET A 132 6.22 -0.16 -10.25
N ARG A 133 6.97 0.47 -11.16
CA ARG A 133 7.58 -0.25 -12.30
C ARG A 133 8.60 -1.29 -11.86
N GLU A 134 9.43 -0.98 -10.87
CA GLU A 134 10.38 -1.97 -10.33
C GLU A 134 9.66 -3.14 -9.64
N VAL A 135 8.53 -2.87 -8.95
CA VAL A 135 7.70 -3.93 -8.36
C VAL A 135 7.11 -4.85 -9.43
N LEU A 136 6.59 -4.28 -10.53
CA LEU A 136 6.08 -5.06 -11.65
C LEU A 136 7.16 -5.91 -12.30
N LYS A 137 8.33 -5.31 -12.54
CA LYS A 137 9.50 -6.02 -13.09
C LYS A 137 9.93 -7.17 -12.19
N TRP A 138 10.02 -6.94 -10.88
CA TRP A 138 10.30 -8.00 -9.91
C TRP A 138 9.24 -9.11 -9.96
N ALA A 139 7.95 -8.76 -10.09
CA ALA A 139 6.89 -9.74 -10.18
C ALA A 139 7.02 -10.63 -11.44
N ASP A 140 7.34 -10.04 -12.60
CA ASP A 140 7.60 -10.78 -13.84
C ASP A 140 8.77 -11.78 -13.68
N GLU A 141 9.92 -11.31 -13.15
CA GLU A 141 11.12 -12.14 -12.94
C GLU A 141 10.87 -13.28 -11.94
N ASN A 142 10.05 -13.04 -10.91
CA ASN A 142 9.77 -14.01 -9.86
C ASN A 142 8.76 -15.08 -10.30
N GLU A 143 7.85 -14.74 -11.22
CA GLU A 143 6.98 -15.71 -11.90
C GLU A 143 7.79 -16.61 -12.83
N GLU A 144 8.70 -16.05 -13.63
CA GLU A 144 9.58 -16.83 -14.53
C GLU A 144 10.45 -17.84 -13.77
N ASN A 145 11.00 -17.46 -12.61
CA ASN A 145 11.82 -18.37 -11.78
C ASN A 145 11.04 -19.59 -11.25
N TYR A 146 9.76 -19.42 -10.91
CA TYR A 146 8.92 -20.52 -10.43
C TYR A 146 8.71 -21.59 -11.52
N PHE A 147 8.56 -21.17 -12.79
CA PHE A 147 8.43 -22.11 -13.91
C PHE A 147 9.74 -22.87 -14.22
N VAL A 148 10.90 -22.26 -13.97
CA VAL A 148 12.20 -22.92 -14.22
C VAL A 148 12.47 -24.00 -13.17
N GLU A 149 12.20 -23.75 -11.89
CA GLU A 149 12.54 -24.68 -10.81
C GLU A 149 11.71 -25.98 -10.83
N ASP A 150 10.40 -25.92 -11.14
CA ASP A 150 9.54 -27.10 -11.30
C ASP A 150 9.85 -27.93 -12.57
N SER A 151 10.46 -27.31 -13.59
CA SER A 151 10.85 -27.99 -14.84
C SER A 151 12.09 -28.87 -14.66
N PHE A 152 12.99 -28.52 -13.73
CA PHE A 152 14.21 -29.28 -13.45
C PHE A 152 13.96 -30.54 -12.61
N TYR A 153 12.89 -30.58 -11.80
CA TYR A 153 12.52 -31.77 -11.02
C TYR A 153 11.57 -32.72 -11.76
N SER A 154 11.01 -32.31 -12.91
CA SER A 154 10.05 -33.12 -13.69
C SER A 154 10.68 -34.03 -14.75
N THR A 155 12.00 -34.07 -14.91
CA THR A 155 12.66 -35.16 -15.65
C THR A 155 13.00 -36.31 -14.72
N THR A 156 11.97 -37.02 -14.27
CA THR A 156 12.13 -38.35 -13.68
C THR A 156 12.88 -39.27 -14.62
N GLU A 157 13.84 -39.97 -14.05
CA GLU A 157 14.65 -41.02 -14.65
C GLU A 157 13.79 -42.05 -15.42
N LEU A 158 14.08 -42.24 -16.70
CA LEU A 158 13.58 -43.35 -17.50
C LEU A 158 14.76 -44.24 -17.92
N SER A 159 15.05 -45.19 -17.02
CA SER A 159 15.54 -46.55 -17.24
C SER A 159 16.54 -46.79 -18.38
N SER A 160 17.80 -47.00 -17.99
CA SER A 160 18.76 -47.78 -18.77
C SER A 160 18.33 -49.26 -18.86
N SER A 161 18.40 -49.85 -20.06
CA SER A 161 18.25 -51.29 -20.27
C SER A 161 19.08 -51.78 -21.47
N PRO A 162 19.40 -53.10 -21.52
CA PRO A 162 20.79 -53.55 -21.63
C PRO A 162 21.17 -54.00 -23.05
N PHE A 163 22.44 -53.84 -23.41
CA PHE A 163 23.02 -54.57 -24.54
C PHE A 163 24.35 -55.20 -24.13
N ILE A 164 24.26 -56.44 -23.66
CA ILE A 164 25.31 -57.44 -23.80
C ILE A 164 25.09 -58.07 -25.19
N ARG A 165 26.07 -57.95 -26.09
CA ARG A 165 26.22 -58.87 -27.23
C ARG A 165 27.47 -59.69 -27.00
N GLN A 166 27.29 -60.98 -26.76
CA GLN A 166 28.32 -62.00 -26.96
C GLN A 166 28.37 -62.38 -28.44
N ALA A 167 29.58 -62.40 -29.00
CA ALA A 167 30.10 -63.44 -29.89
C ALA A 167 31.64 -63.32 -29.90
#